data_AF-A0AAD8EL00-F1
#
_entry.id   AF-A0AAD8EL00-F1
#
_cell.length_a   1.000
_cell.length_b   1.000
_cell.length_c   1.000
_cell.angle_alpha   90.00
_cell.angle_beta   90.00
_cell.angle_gamma   90.00
#
_symmetry.space_group_name_H-M   'P 1'
#
loop_
_entity.id
_entity.type
_entity.pdbx_description
1 polymer ?
#
loop_
_entity_poly.entity_id
_entity_poly.type
_entity_poly.pdbx_seq_one_letter_code
_entity_poly.pdbx_strand_id
1 'polypeptide(L)'
;GYDQSVDWWCLGAVLYEMLYGLPPFYSRNTAEMYDRILNKPLRLRPTISESAMDILTKLLQKDRHKRLGSGYRGFDEVKRHDFYKLINWEDLIAKRIPPPFNPNVQSPMDLRHIDPEFTREVVASSVGQSQSTCMLSASVCEADDAFAGFSYARPIDLHLDKYYDTMSAEQQQFFLKWNDFQSNMVSSFKHLRDEKSFTDVTLACEGQTCKAHKMVLSACSPYFKSLLEILTAIP
;
A
#
# COMPACT_ATOMS: atom_id res chain seq x y z
N GLY A 1 -16.53 -12.83 7.44
CA GLY A 1 -17.33 -12.01 6.52
C GLY A 1 -17.28 -10.57 6.98
N TYR A 2 -16.50 -9.76 6.28
CA TYR A 2 -16.34 -8.32 6.49
C TYR A 2 -17.59 -7.61 5.92
N ASP A 3 -18.21 -6.74 6.70
CA ASP A 3 -19.34 -5.92 6.24
C ASP A 3 -19.06 -4.44 6.50
N GLN A 4 -19.85 -3.58 5.85
CA GLN A 4 -19.75 -2.13 5.99
C GLN A 4 -19.95 -1.66 7.44
N SER A 5 -20.51 -2.48 8.33
CA SER A 5 -20.67 -2.15 9.75
C SER A 5 -19.33 -1.97 10.48
N VAL A 6 -18.24 -2.57 9.98
CA VAL A 6 -16.91 -2.41 10.56
C VAL A 6 -16.41 -0.98 10.40
N ASP A 7 -16.70 -0.33 9.27
CA ASP A 7 -16.33 1.07 9.05
C ASP A 7 -17.02 2.01 10.03
N TRP A 8 -18.29 1.74 10.39
CA TRP A 8 -19.02 2.51 11.41
C TRP A 8 -18.43 2.34 12.80
N TRP A 9 -17.94 1.14 13.13
CA TRP A 9 -17.21 0.92 14.37
C TRP A 9 -15.90 1.73 14.39
N CYS A 10 -15.14 1.71 13.30
CA CYS A 10 -13.90 2.48 13.16
C CYS A 10 -14.16 3.99 13.27
N LEU A 11 -15.21 4.50 12.63
CA LEU A 11 -15.64 5.90 12.78
C LEU A 11 -15.93 6.25 14.23
N GLY A 12 -16.66 5.38 14.95
CA GLY A 12 -16.93 5.56 16.37
C GLY A 12 -15.66 5.57 17.22
N ALA A 13 -14.68 4.72 16.91
CA ALA A 13 -13.41 4.64 17.63
C ALA A 13 -12.56 5.89 17.43
N VAL A 14 -12.44 6.38 16.18
CA VAL A 14 -11.73 7.62 15.84
C VAL A 14 -12.43 8.82 16.47
N LEU A 15 -13.77 8.89 16.43
CA LEU A 15 -14.52 9.96 17.07
C LEU A 15 -14.33 9.98 18.59
N TYR A 16 -14.31 8.81 19.23
CA TYR A 16 -14.02 8.70 20.66
C TYR A 16 -12.60 9.23 20.96
N GLU A 17 -11.62 8.83 20.17
CA GLU A 17 -10.23 9.26 20.34
C GLU A 17 -10.06 10.77 20.14
N MET A 18 -10.72 11.37 19.15
CA MET A 18 -10.72 12.83 18.97
C MET A 18 -11.30 13.58 20.18
N LEU A 19 -12.28 12.99 20.89
CA LEU A 19 -12.96 13.61 22.02
C LEU A 19 -12.28 13.36 23.37
N TYR A 20 -11.61 12.22 23.54
CA TYR A 20 -11.02 11.78 24.82
C TYR A 20 -9.50 11.63 24.80
N GLY A 21 -8.86 11.73 23.63
CA GLY A 21 -7.41 11.61 23.43
C GLY A 21 -6.85 10.18 23.45
N LEU A 22 -7.68 9.16 23.70
CA LEU A 22 -7.30 7.75 23.67
C LEU A 22 -8.43 6.88 23.11
N PRO A 23 -8.13 5.73 22.49
CA PRO A 23 -9.15 4.79 22.02
C PRO A 23 -10.07 4.24 23.14
N PRO A 24 -11.34 3.90 22.86
CA PRO A 24 -12.36 3.58 23.87
C PRO A 24 -12.08 2.35 24.73
N PHE A 25 -11.30 1.39 24.22
CA PHE A 25 -11.00 0.12 24.89
C PHE A 25 -9.49 -0.08 25.11
N TYR A 26 -8.71 0.99 25.04
CA TYR A 26 -7.25 0.95 25.10
C TYR A 26 -6.73 0.19 26.33
N SER A 27 -5.75 -0.69 26.11
CA SER A 27 -4.91 -1.29 27.15
C SER A 27 -3.51 -1.47 26.59
N ARG A 28 -2.49 -1.44 27.47
CA ARG A 28 -1.12 -1.80 27.11
C ARG A 28 -0.96 -3.31 26.85
N ASN A 29 -1.88 -4.12 27.36
CA ASN A 29 -1.93 -5.55 27.11
C ASN A 29 -2.93 -5.83 25.98
N THR A 30 -2.45 -6.36 24.86
CA THR A 30 -3.26 -6.65 23.68
C THR A 30 -4.37 -7.66 23.94
N ALA A 31 -4.11 -8.70 24.73
CA ALA A 31 -5.13 -9.69 25.10
C ALA A 31 -6.25 -9.06 25.93
N GLU A 32 -5.88 -8.20 26.89
CA GLU A 32 -6.86 -7.45 27.66
C GLU A 32 -7.64 -6.45 26.78
N MET A 33 -6.97 -5.78 25.84
CA MET A 33 -7.61 -4.87 24.90
C MET A 33 -8.68 -5.60 24.07
N TYR A 34 -8.39 -6.81 23.57
CA TYR A 34 -9.38 -7.63 22.87
C TYR A 34 -10.55 -8.04 23.77
N ASP A 35 -10.28 -8.47 25.01
CA ASP A 35 -11.34 -8.76 25.97
C ASP A 35 -12.24 -7.53 26.23
N ARG A 36 -11.64 -6.34 26.35
CA ARG A 36 -12.39 -5.08 26.49
C ARG A 36 -13.24 -4.77 25.25
N ILE A 37 -12.72 -5.01 24.05
CA ILE A 37 -13.44 -4.84 22.78
C ILE A 37 -14.61 -5.82 22.67
N LEU A 38 -14.53 -7.02 23.23
CA LEU A 38 -15.63 -7.98 23.17
C LEU A 38 -16.65 -7.76 24.28
N ASN A 39 -16.19 -7.58 25.51
CA ASN A 39 -17.01 -7.79 26.70
C ASN A 39 -17.26 -6.54 27.54
N LYS A 40 -16.34 -5.56 27.56
CA LYS A 40 -16.52 -4.38 28.41
C LYS A 40 -17.50 -3.37 27.79
N PRO A 41 -18.40 -2.78 28.61
CA PRO A 41 -19.28 -1.72 28.15
C PRO A 41 -18.47 -0.45 27.82
N LEU A 42 -18.99 0.35 26.90
CA LEU A 42 -18.44 1.65 26.57
C LEU A 42 -18.52 2.59 27.79
N ARG A 43 -17.42 3.24 28.15
CA ARG A 43 -17.37 4.22 29.23
C ARG A 43 -17.28 5.63 28.65
N LEU A 44 -18.29 6.44 28.95
CA LEU A 44 -18.37 7.85 28.57
C LEU A 44 -18.33 8.71 29.83
N ARG A 45 -17.59 9.83 29.78
CA ARG A 45 -17.59 10.83 30.85
C ARG A 45 -18.52 11.98 30.44
N PRO A 46 -19.18 12.67 31.38
CA PRO A 46 -20.12 13.75 31.08
C PRO A 46 -19.46 15.05 30.58
N THR A 47 -18.29 14.98 29.94
CA THR A 47 -17.51 16.14 29.47
C THR A 47 -17.84 16.58 28.04
N ILE A 48 -18.60 15.76 27.31
CA ILE A 48 -19.00 16.01 25.92
C ILE A 48 -20.52 16.26 25.82
N SER A 49 -21.02 16.73 24.68
CA SER A 49 -22.46 16.93 24.49
C SER A 49 -23.25 15.62 24.50
N GLU A 50 -24.54 15.69 24.85
CA GLU A 50 -25.44 14.53 24.82
C GLU A 50 -25.51 13.88 23.43
N SER A 51 -25.54 14.70 22.37
CA SER A 51 -25.53 14.21 20.99
C SER A 51 -24.24 13.45 20.64
N ALA A 52 -23.10 13.84 21.21
CA ALA A 52 -21.82 13.14 21.05
C ALA A 52 -21.80 11.82 21.83
N MET A 53 -22.38 11.77 23.03
CA MET A 53 -22.51 10.50 23.77
C MET A 53 -23.43 9.52 23.05
N ASP A 54 -24.55 10.01 22.52
CA ASP A 54 -25.53 9.20 21.81
C ASP A 54 -24.94 8.61 20.53
N ILE A 55 -24.26 9.43 19.70
CA ILE A 55 -23.64 8.91 18.47
C ILE A 55 -22.54 7.88 18.76
N LEU A 56 -21.70 8.11 19.77
CA LEU A 56 -20.66 7.16 20.17
C LEU A 56 -21.27 5.85 20.65
N THR A 57 -22.34 5.92 21.45
CA THR A 57 -23.05 4.75 21.94
C THR A 57 -23.63 3.94 20.79
N LYS A 58 -24.19 4.58 19.75
CA LYS A 58 -24.80 3.91 18.60
C LYS A 58 -23.79 3.37 17.58
N LEU A 59 -22.67 4.07 17.36
CA LEU A 59 -21.58 3.60 16.47
C LEU A 59 -20.75 2.47 17.10
N LEU A 60 -20.51 2.53 18.42
CA LEU A 60 -19.75 1.51 19.17
C LEU A 60 -20.66 0.43 19.77
N GLN A 61 -21.81 0.16 19.15
CA GLN A 61 -22.62 -1.01 19.47
C GLN A 61 -21.86 -2.29 19.13
N LYS A 62 -21.73 -3.19 20.10
CA LYS A 62 -21.05 -4.49 19.92
C LYS A 62 -21.79 -5.37 18.91
N ASP A 63 -23.12 -5.39 19.01
CA ASP A 63 -23.98 -6.06 18.04
C ASP A 63 -24.00 -5.26 16.72
N ARG A 64 -23.40 -5.84 15.68
CA ARG A 64 -23.30 -5.22 14.35
C ARG A 64 -24.66 -4.89 13.73
N HIS A 65 -25.71 -5.67 14.03
CA HIS A 65 -27.03 -5.45 13.44
C HIS A 65 -27.79 -4.29 14.10
N LYS A 66 -27.42 -3.94 15.34
CA LYS A 66 -27.97 -2.80 16.08
C LYS A 66 -27.12 -1.54 15.95
N ARG A 67 -25.97 -1.64 15.26
CA ARG A 67 -25.05 -0.54 15.06
C ARG A 67 -25.63 0.48 14.07
N LEU A 68 -25.45 1.75 14.39
CA LEU A 68 -25.84 2.85 13.51
C LEU A 68 -25.22 2.69 12.12
N GLY A 69 -26.01 2.85 11.07
CA GLY A 69 -25.54 2.72 9.69
C GLY A 69 -25.47 1.27 9.18
N SER A 70 -25.81 0.27 10.00
CA SER A 70 -25.95 -1.12 9.54
C SER A 70 -27.32 -1.43 8.93
N GLY A 71 -28.30 -0.52 9.08
CA GLY A 71 -29.62 -0.67 8.48
C GLY A 71 -29.65 -0.38 6.99
N TYR A 72 -30.81 -0.59 6.35
CA TYR A 72 -31.00 -0.35 4.91
C TYR A 72 -30.73 1.10 4.45
N ARG A 73 -30.81 2.08 5.38
CA ARG A 73 -30.51 3.49 5.11
C ARG A 73 -29.01 3.80 5.14
N GLY A 74 -28.20 2.90 5.68
CA GLY A 74 -26.74 3.00 5.72
C GLY A 74 -26.25 4.37 6.19
N PHE A 75 -25.41 4.98 5.37
CA PHE A 75 -24.81 6.29 5.62
C PHE A 75 -25.83 7.42 5.86
N ASP A 76 -27.03 7.36 5.28
CA ASP A 76 -28.02 8.42 5.49
C ASP A 76 -28.61 8.42 6.90
N GLU A 77 -28.53 7.30 7.62
CA GLU A 77 -28.85 7.25 9.05
C GLU A 77 -27.82 8.04 9.87
N VAL A 78 -26.54 7.83 9.57
CA VAL A 78 -25.42 8.53 10.21
C VAL A 78 -25.50 10.03 9.95
N LYS A 79 -25.73 10.45 8.69
CA LYS A 79 -25.82 11.87 8.31
C LYS A 79 -26.93 12.65 9.01
N ARG A 80 -28.03 11.96 9.35
CA ARG A 80 -29.21 12.56 10.02
C ARG A 80 -29.09 12.58 11.54
N HIS A 81 -28.01 12.06 12.11
CA HIS A 81 -27.80 12.06 13.55
C HIS A 81 -27.66 13.49 14.08
N ASP A 82 -28.21 13.78 15.27
CA ASP A 82 -28.20 15.12 15.88
C ASP A 82 -26.79 15.69 16.08
N PHE A 83 -25.79 14.81 16.23
CA PHE A 83 -24.39 15.19 16.29
C PHE A 83 -23.92 15.98 15.05
N TYR A 84 -24.45 15.65 13.87
CA TYR A 84 -24.12 16.32 12.61
C TYR A 84 -25.16 17.36 12.18
N LYS A 85 -26.12 17.71 13.04
CA LYS A 85 -27.22 18.65 12.70
C LYS A 85 -26.73 20.01 12.21
N LEU A 86 -25.57 20.47 12.69
CA LEU A 86 -24.99 21.76 12.31
C LEU A 86 -24.24 21.72 10.97
N ILE A 87 -24.06 20.54 10.37
CA ILE A 87 -23.32 20.37 9.12
C ILE A 87 -24.30 20.41 7.95
N ASN A 88 -24.12 21.38 7.06
CA ASN A 88 -24.70 21.30 5.72
C ASN A 88 -23.84 20.37 4.86
N TRP A 89 -24.37 19.18 4.54
CA TRP A 89 -23.65 18.16 3.77
C TRP A 89 -23.35 18.58 2.34
N GLU A 90 -24.20 19.40 1.71
CA GLU A 90 -23.96 19.91 0.36
C GLU A 90 -22.77 20.88 0.36
N ASP A 91 -22.73 21.78 1.35
CA ASP A 91 -21.62 22.73 1.52
C ASP A 91 -20.31 22.02 1.89
N LEU A 92 -20.38 20.98 2.71
CA LEU A 92 -19.22 20.17 3.08
C LEU A 92 -18.61 19.50 1.85
N ILE A 93 -19.43 18.82 1.04
CA ILE A 93 -19.00 18.11 -0.17
C ILE A 93 -18.45 19.11 -1.20
N ALA A 94 -19.11 20.26 -1.35
CA ALA A 94 -18.66 21.36 -2.21
C ALA A 94 -17.45 22.13 -1.65
N LYS A 95 -16.89 21.72 -0.49
CA LYS A 95 -15.77 22.38 0.20
C LYS A 95 -16.00 23.87 0.48
N ARG A 96 -17.26 24.26 0.69
CA ARG A 96 -17.68 25.64 1.02
C ARG A 96 -17.61 25.94 2.51
N ILE A 97 -17.58 24.91 3.36
CA ILE A 97 -17.38 25.06 4.81
C ILE A 97 -15.89 25.28 5.08
N PRO A 98 -15.50 26.40 5.70
CA PRO A 98 -14.10 26.61 6.07
C PRO A 98 -13.69 25.59 7.15
N PRO A 99 -12.54 24.90 7.00
CA PRO A 99 -12.08 23.97 8.01
C PRO A 99 -11.76 24.71 9.32
N PRO A 100 -12.06 24.13 10.49
CA PRO A 100 -11.81 24.78 11.78
C PRO A 100 -10.32 24.97 12.08
N PHE A 101 -9.45 24.20 11.43
CA PHE A 101 -8.01 24.30 11.51
C PHE A 101 -7.44 24.32 10.10
N ASN A 102 -6.63 25.34 9.81
CA ASN A 102 -5.82 25.42 8.60
C ASN A 102 -4.35 25.20 8.98
N PRO A 103 -3.70 24.10 8.53
CA PRO A 103 -2.29 23.91 8.76
C PRO A 103 -1.51 24.98 7.99
N ASN A 104 -0.80 25.85 8.70
CA ASN A 104 -0.04 26.96 8.13
C ASN A 104 1.18 26.48 7.33
N VAL A 105 0.94 25.98 6.11
CA VAL A 105 1.96 25.57 5.14
C VAL A 105 2.50 26.77 4.38
N GLN A 106 3.82 26.85 4.23
CA GLN A 106 4.51 27.99 3.60
C GLN A 106 4.83 27.79 2.12
N SER A 107 4.95 26.53 1.66
CA SER A 107 5.29 26.22 0.27
C SER A 107 4.84 24.81 -0.12
N PRO A 108 4.82 24.47 -1.42
CA PRO A 108 4.49 23.12 -1.90
C PRO A 108 5.45 22.02 -1.38
N MET A 109 6.65 22.38 -0.93
CA MET A 109 7.66 21.45 -0.39
C MET A 109 7.75 21.50 1.14
N ASP A 110 6.78 22.10 1.82
CA ASP A 110 6.79 22.25 3.28
C ASP A 110 6.44 20.95 4.01
N LEU A 111 7.45 20.34 4.65
CA LEU A 111 7.33 19.07 5.36
C LEU A 111 7.14 19.22 6.88
N ARG A 112 6.90 20.43 7.41
CA ARG A 112 6.89 20.70 8.87
C ARG A 112 5.89 19.88 9.69
N HIS A 113 4.81 19.42 9.05
CA HIS A 113 3.75 18.64 9.68
C HIS A 113 3.96 17.12 9.52
N ILE A 114 5.09 16.70 8.93
CA ILE A 114 5.51 15.31 8.80
C ILE A 114 6.58 15.03 9.85
N ASP A 115 6.58 13.82 10.43
CA ASP A 115 7.56 13.47 11.46
C ASP A 115 9.00 13.60 10.93
N PRO A 116 9.89 14.31 11.65
CA PRO A 116 11.31 14.40 11.31
C PRO A 116 12.00 13.05 11.11
N GLU A 117 11.53 11.98 11.76
CA GLU A 117 12.02 10.61 11.54
C GLU A 117 11.97 10.26 10.05
N PHE A 118 10.82 10.43 9.39
CA PHE A 118 10.63 10.10 7.98
C PHE A 118 11.28 11.11 7.03
N THR A 119 11.24 12.40 7.35
CA THR A 119 11.81 13.43 6.45
C THR A 119 13.33 13.39 6.36
N ARG A 120 13.99 12.75 7.33
CA ARG A 120 15.45 12.57 7.37
C ARG A 120 15.89 11.25 6.79
N GLU A 121 14.97 10.34 6.49
CA GLU A 121 15.31 9.10 5.79
C GLU A 121 15.88 9.43 4.41
N VAL A 122 16.97 8.75 4.06
CA VAL A 122 17.50 8.83 2.71
C VAL A 122 16.48 8.15 1.82
N VAL A 123 15.96 8.88 0.83
CA VAL A 123 15.20 8.27 -0.27
C VAL A 123 16.20 7.46 -1.09
N ALA A 124 16.47 6.24 -0.64
CA ALA A 124 17.31 5.28 -1.33
C ALA A 124 16.60 4.95 -2.64
N SER A 125 16.96 5.70 -3.69
CA SER A 125 16.63 5.46 -5.10
C SER A 125 15.36 4.64 -5.33
N SER A 126 14.26 5.27 -5.74
CA SER A 126 13.03 4.62 -6.25
C SER A 126 13.24 3.71 -7.47
N VAL A 127 14.47 3.28 -7.74
CA VAL A 127 14.86 2.19 -8.62
C VAL A 127 15.91 1.40 -7.84
N GLY A 128 15.63 0.15 -7.50
CA GLY A 128 16.55 -0.68 -6.72
C GLY A 128 17.91 -0.83 -7.41
N GLN A 129 18.90 -0.07 -6.97
CA GLN A 129 20.30 -0.42 -7.10
C GLN A 129 20.83 -0.78 -5.72
N SER A 130 20.42 -1.94 -5.19
CA SER A 130 21.19 -2.57 -4.13
C SER A 130 22.42 -3.23 -4.76
N GLN A 131 23.62 -2.84 -4.32
CA GLN A 131 24.91 -3.47 -4.70
C GLN A 131 25.09 -4.89 -4.11
N SER A 132 24.01 -5.58 -3.77
CA SER A 132 24.05 -6.94 -3.25
C SER A 132 22.71 -7.59 -3.58
N THR A 133 22.78 -8.56 -4.50
CA THR A 133 21.82 -9.68 -4.62
C THR A 133 20.37 -9.31 -4.38
N CYS A 134 19.74 -8.73 -5.40
CA CYS A 134 18.31 -8.87 -5.58
C CYS A 134 18.03 -10.37 -5.85
N MET A 135 17.79 -11.13 -4.78
CA MET A 135 17.10 -12.41 -4.86
C MET A 135 15.64 -12.13 -5.25
N LEU A 136 15.41 -11.76 -6.51
CA LEU A 136 14.14 -12.10 -7.15
C LEU A 136 14.24 -13.61 -7.37
N SER A 137 13.56 -14.37 -6.50
CA SER A 137 13.53 -15.81 -6.62
C SER A 137 13.08 -16.18 -8.03
N ALA A 138 13.93 -16.94 -8.70
CA ALA A 138 13.68 -17.52 -10.00
C ALA A 138 12.39 -18.36 -9.95
N SER A 139 11.31 -17.84 -10.52
CA SER A 139 10.15 -18.58 -11.03
C SER A 139 9.05 -17.56 -11.30
N VAL A 140 9.06 -16.84 -12.42
CA VAL A 140 7.83 -16.24 -12.93
C VAL A 140 8.01 -15.72 -14.36
N CYS A 141 7.74 -16.58 -15.35
CA CYS A 141 7.08 -16.12 -16.58
C CYS A 141 5.59 -15.82 -16.29
N GLU A 142 5.06 -16.27 -15.13
CA GLU A 142 3.68 -16.04 -14.68
C GLU A 142 3.47 -14.70 -13.91
N ALA A 143 4.53 -13.96 -13.50
CA ALA A 143 4.37 -12.70 -12.74
C ALA A 143 4.21 -11.50 -13.65
N ASP A 144 4.75 -11.55 -14.87
CA ASP A 144 4.60 -10.44 -15.81
C ASP A 144 3.12 -10.24 -16.18
N ASP A 145 2.34 -11.32 -16.25
CA ASP A 145 0.88 -11.28 -16.41
C ASP A 145 0.15 -10.94 -15.09
N ALA A 146 0.74 -11.22 -13.92
CA ALA A 146 0.12 -10.94 -12.62
C ALA A 146 -0.11 -9.44 -12.36
N PHE A 147 0.62 -8.57 -13.05
CA PHE A 147 0.46 -7.12 -12.99
C PHE A 147 -0.09 -6.50 -14.29
N ALA A 148 -0.57 -7.32 -15.23
CA ALA A 148 -1.29 -6.83 -16.41
C ALA A 148 -2.52 -6.03 -15.95
N GLY A 149 -2.67 -4.80 -16.46
CA GLY A 149 -3.75 -3.89 -16.05
C GLY A 149 -3.47 -3.07 -14.77
N PHE A 150 -2.28 -3.18 -14.17
CA PHE A 150 -1.89 -2.35 -13.02
C PHE A 150 -1.67 -0.88 -13.40
N SER A 151 -1.21 -0.61 -14.62
CA SER A 151 -0.99 0.76 -15.10
C SER A 151 -2.30 1.51 -15.27
N TYR A 152 -2.44 2.63 -14.55
CA TYR A 152 -3.61 3.50 -14.60
C TYR A 152 -3.18 4.96 -14.80
N ALA A 153 -3.78 5.61 -15.80
CA ALA A 153 -3.74 7.07 -15.96
C ALA A 153 -5.17 7.58 -15.83
N ARG A 154 -5.39 8.54 -14.93
CA ARG A 154 -6.73 9.13 -14.75
C ARG A 154 -7.17 9.76 -16.07
N PRO A 155 -8.36 9.43 -16.60
CA PRO A 155 -8.92 10.13 -17.75
C PRO A 155 -8.99 11.63 -17.46
N ILE A 156 -8.64 12.46 -18.43
CA ILE A 156 -8.69 13.93 -18.30
C ILE A 156 -10.18 14.33 -18.35
N ASP A 157 -10.80 14.46 -17.18
CA ASP A 157 -12.14 15.03 -17.04
C ASP A 157 -12.05 16.56 -17.06
N LEU A 158 -12.32 17.15 -18.23
CA LEU A 158 -12.33 18.60 -18.52
C LEU A 158 -13.15 19.48 -17.55
N HIS A 159 -13.94 18.88 -16.65
CA HIS A 159 -14.84 19.59 -15.75
C HIS A 159 -14.32 19.71 -14.31
N LEU A 160 -13.29 18.95 -13.91
CA LEU A 160 -12.71 19.00 -12.56
C LEU A 160 -11.51 19.96 -12.44
N ASP A 161 -10.92 20.38 -13.56
CA ASP A 161 -9.68 21.17 -13.56
C ASP A 161 -9.85 22.58 -13.01
N LYS A 162 -11.03 23.22 -13.13
CA LYS A 162 -11.22 24.59 -12.60
C LYS A 162 -10.96 24.73 -11.09
N TYR A 163 -11.00 23.62 -10.34
CA TYR A 163 -10.71 23.62 -8.90
C TYR A 163 -9.24 23.32 -8.57
N TYR A 164 -8.49 22.64 -9.44
CA TYR A 164 -7.09 22.27 -9.21
C TYR A 164 -6.07 23.12 -9.98
N ASP A 165 -6.51 23.89 -10.98
CA ASP A 165 -5.65 24.71 -11.85
C ASP A 165 -4.90 25.84 -11.11
N THR A 166 -5.26 26.13 -9.85
CA THR A 166 -4.59 27.20 -9.09
C THR A 166 -3.32 26.73 -8.38
N MET A 167 -2.98 25.43 -8.35
CA MET A 167 -1.86 24.92 -7.51
C MET A 167 -0.92 23.89 -8.14
N SER A 168 -0.93 23.60 -9.45
CA SER A 168 0.07 22.67 -10.01
C SER A 168 0.30 22.83 -11.51
N ALA A 169 1.12 23.82 -11.88
CA ALA A 169 1.78 23.82 -13.18
C ALA A 169 3.14 23.14 -13.02
N GLU A 170 3.16 21.80 -12.94
CA GLU A 170 4.32 20.93 -13.27
C GLU A 170 3.89 19.45 -13.16
N GLN A 171 3.18 18.95 -14.17
CA GLN A 171 2.92 17.51 -14.30
C GLN A 171 4.20 16.82 -14.81
N GLN A 172 5.00 16.27 -13.91
CA GLN A 172 6.08 15.35 -14.27
C GLN A 172 5.49 14.00 -14.67
N GLN A 173 5.49 13.74 -15.98
CA GLN A 173 5.12 12.46 -16.56
C GLN A 173 6.29 11.47 -16.41
N PHE A 174 6.21 10.55 -15.44
CA PHE A 174 7.19 9.49 -15.29
C PHE A 174 6.82 8.28 -16.14
N PHE A 175 7.70 7.93 -17.08
CA PHE A 175 7.67 6.65 -17.78
C PHE A 175 8.76 5.76 -17.20
N LEU A 176 8.40 4.56 -16.73
CA LEU A 176 9.38 3.52 -16.46
C LEU A 176 9.88 2.97 -17.78
N LYS A 177 11.09 3.38 -18.19
CA LYS A 177 11.76 2.87 -19.39
C LYS A 177 13.06 2.19 -18.96
N TRP A 178 13.18 0.89 -19.21
CA TRP A 178 14.36 0.12 -18.84
C TRP A 178 15.46 0.31 -19.90
N ASN A 179 16.06 1.49 -19.91
CA ASN A 179 16.97 1.92 -20.96
C ASN A 179 18.28 1.13 -21.02
N ASP A 180 18.64 0.41 -19.95
CA ASP A 180 19.93 -0.28 -19.80
C ASP A 180 19.82 -1.81 -19.82
N PHE A 181 18.71 -2.36 -20.30
CA PHE A 181 18.46 -3.81 -20.29
C PHE A 181 19.57 -4.61 -20.99
N GLN A 182 20.04 -4.15 -22.14
CA GLN A 182 21.07 -4.86 -22.90
C GLN A 182 22.44 -4.84 -22.21
N SER A 183 22.87 -3.71 -21.64
CA SER A 183 24.14 -3.64 -20.91
C SER A 183 24.11 -4.47 -19.63
N ASN A 184 22.98 -4.46 -18.92
CA ASN A 184 22.80 -5.22 -17.69
C ASN A 184 22.82 -6.72 -17.97
N MET A 185 22.16 -7.18 -19.03
CA MET A 185 22.18 -8.59 -19.42
C MET A 185 23.59 -9.06 -19.78
N VAL A 186 24.30 -8.31 -20.63
CA VAL A 186 25.67 -8.67 -21.05
C VAL A 186 26.63 -8.72 -19.85
N SER A 187 26.51 -7.78 -18.92
CA SER A 187 27.31 -7.79 -17.68
C SER A 187 27.00 -9.03 -16.82
N SER A 188 25.73 -9.34 -16.62
CA SER A 188 25.30 -10.48 -15.81
C SER A 188 25.75 -11.83 -16.39
N PHE A 189 25.65 -12.03 -17.70
CA PHE A 189 26.16 -13.24 -18.34
C PHE A 189 27.68 -13.36 -18.24
N LYS A 190 28.41 -12.24 -18.27
CA LYS A 190 29.86 -12.22 -18.05
C LYS A 190 30.21 -12.64 -16.63
N HIS A 191 29.49 -12.13 -15.63
CA HIS A 191 29.67 -12.53 -14.24
C HIS A 191 29.35 -14.02 -14.02
N LEU A 192 28.21 -14.50 -14.52
CA LEU A 192 27.82 -15.90 -14.39
C LEU A 192 28.82 -16.85 -15.04
N ARG A 193 29.35 -16.49 -16.22
CA ARG A 193 30.37 -17.30 -16.90
C ARG A 193 31.64 -17.48 -16.06
N ASP A 194 32.02 -16.45 -15.31
CA ASP A 194 33.28 -16.44 -14.56
C ASP A 194 33.10 -16.96 -13.11
N GLU A 195 31.86 -17.06 -12.62
CA GLU A 195 31.50 -17.61 -11.32
C GLU A 195 31.43 -19.15 -11.29
N LYS A 196 31.76 -19.75 -10.14
CA LYS A 196 31.64 -21.20 -9.89
C LYS A 196 30.45 -21.58 -8.99
N SER A 197 29.74 -20.58 -8.49
CA SER A 197 28.50 -20.70 -7.71
C SER A 197 27.35 -21.09 -8.62
N PHE A 198 26.49 -22.02 -8.17
CA PHE A 198 25.27 -22.45 -8.88
C PHE A 198 25.48 -23.07 -10.28
N THR A 199 26.70 -23.50 -10.60
CA THR A 199 26.94 -24.30 -11.79
C THR A 199 26.15 -25.60 -11.70
N ASP A 200 25.30 -25.85 -12.68
CA ASP A 200 24.32 -26.93 -12.73
C ASP A 200 24.67 -27.96 -13.83
N VAL A 201 25.80 -27.79 -14.50
CA VAL A 201 26.36 -28.77 -15.43
C VAL A 201 27.89 -28.83 -15.33
N THR A 202 28.44 -30.02 -15.58
CA THR A 202 29.89 -30.23 -15.71
C THR A 202 30.18 -30.76 -17.10
N LEU A 203 31.01 -30.05 -17.85
CA LEU A 203 31.55 -30.50 -19.12
C LEU A 203 32.80 -31.35 -18.86
N ALA A 204 32.92 -32.50 -19.53
CA ALA A 204 34.10 -33.35 -19.46
C ALA A 204 34.68 -33.53 -20.88
N CYS A 205 35.97 -33.24 -21.06
CA CYS A 205 36.66 -33.41 -22.32
C CYS A 205 38.13 -33.80 -22.05
N GLU A 206 38.64 -34.81 -22.75
CA GLU A 206 40.04 -35.26 -22.67
C GLU A 206 40.60 -35.43 -21.24
N GLY A 207 39.77 -35.96 -20.35
CA GLY A 207 40.14 -36.20 -18.95
C GLY A 207 40.11 -34.95 -18.04
N GLN A 208 39.75 -33.78 -18.58
CA GLN A 208 39.51 -32.57 -17.82
C GLN A 208 38.02 -32.34 -17.61
N THR A 209 37.66 -31.72 -16.48
CA THR A 209 36.29 -31.34 -16.17
C THR A 209 36.19 -29.84 -15.89
N CYS A 210 35.11 -29.22 -16.36
CA CYS A 210 34.81 -27.81 -16.17
C CYS A 210 33.35 -27.65 -15.73
N LYS A 211 33.13 -26.97 -14.59
CA LYS A 211 31.79 -26.62 -14.13
C LYS A 211 31.30 -25.37 -14.85
N ALA A 212 30.06 -25.38 -15.30
CA ALA A 212 29.45 -24.28 -16.03
C ALA A 212 27.95 -24.18 -15.72
N HIS A 213 27.32 -23.08 -16.14
CA HIS A 213 25.87 -22.88 -16.06
C HIS A 213 25.21 -23.27 -17.39
N LYS A 214 24.16 -24.08 -17.33
CA LYS A 214 23.34 -24.47 -18.50
C LYS A 214 22.81 -23.25 -19.24
N MET A 215 22.38 -22.23 -18.50
CA MET A 215 21.89 -20.96 -19.07
C MET A 215 22.95 -20.27 -19.94
N VAL A 216 24.19 -20.15 -19.45
CA VAL A 216 25.29 -19.50 -20.19
C VAL A 216 25.65 -20.30 -21.44
N LEU A 217 25.78 -21.62 -21.33
CA LEU A 217 26.09 -22.47 -22.48
C LEU A 217 24.98 -22.43 -23.55
N SER A 218 23.72 -22.44 -23.13
CA SER A 218 22.56 -22.41 -24.03
C SER A 218 22.39 -21.06 -24.72
N ALA A 219 22.72 -19.95 -24.03
CA ALA A 219 22.67 -18.61 -24.61
C ALA A 219 23.79 -18.37 -25.63
N CYS A 220 24.96 -18.97 -25.44
CA CYS A 220 26.13 -18.75 -26.29
C CYS A 220 26.31 -19.79 -27.41
N SER A 221 25.58 -20.91 -27.37
CA SER A 221 25.72 -21.98 -28.36
C SER A 221 24.41 -22.75 -28.56
N PRO A 222 23.82 -22.68 -29.77
CA PRO A 222 22.67 -23.49 -30.13
C PRO A 222 22.92 -25.00 -29.98
N TYR A 223 24.16 -25.44 -30.21
CA TYR A 223 24.55 -26.84 -30.02
C TYR A 223 24.41 -27.27 -28.55
N PHE A 224 24.94 -26.47 -27.61
CA PHE A 224 24.80 -26.79 -26.19
C PHE A 224 23.36 -26.67 -25.71
N LYS A 225 22.58 -25.71 -26.23
CA LYS A 225 21.16 -25.61 -25.93
C LYS A 225 20.42 -26.92 -26.29
N SER A 226 20.55 -27.39 -27.52
CA SER A 226 19.89 -28.62 -27.96
C SER A 226 20.41 -29.85 -27.22
N LEU A 227 21.71 -29.93 -26.95
CA LEU A 227 22.30 -31.03 -26.19
C LEU A 227 21.74 -31.10 -24.76
N LEU A 228 21.66 -29.96 -24.07
CA LEU A 228 21.18 -29.89 -22.70
C LEU A 228 19.67 -30.15 -22.58
N GLU A 229 18.88 -29.71 -23.55
CA GLU A 229 17.43 -30.02 -23.63
C GLU A 229 17.19 -31.53 -23.78
N ILE A 230 17.96 -32.21 -24.65
CA ILE A 230 17.89 -33.67 -24.82
C ILE A 230 18.25 -34.40 -23.52
N LEU A 231 19.33 -33.97 -22.86
CA LEU A 231 19.80 -34.59 -21.61
C LEU A 231 18.83 -34.40 -20.44
N THR A 232 18.01 -33.34 -20.45
CA THR A 232 16.95 -33.12 -19.45
C THR A 232 15.66 -33.89 -19.74
N ALA A 233 15.51 -34.45 -20.95
CA ALA A 233 14.32 -35.18 -21.38
C ALA A 233 14.43 -36.71 -21.20
N ILE A 234 15.57 -37.21 -20.71
CA ILE A 234 15.76 -38.62 -20.37
C ILE A 234 15.33 -38.80 -18.90
N PRO A 235 14.29 -39.60 -18.61
CA PRO A 235 13.76 -39.76 -17.25
C PRO A 235 14.72 -40.50 -16.30
#